data_AF-A0AAE0FVE1-F1
#
_entry.id   AF-A0AAE0FVE1-F1
#
_cell.length_a   1.000
_cell.length_b   1.000
_cell.length_c   1.000
_cell.angle_alpha   90.00
_cell.angle_beta   90.00
_cell.angle_gamma   90.00
#
_symmetry.space_group_name_H-M   'P 1'
#
loop_
_entity.id
_entity.type
_entity.pdbx_description
1 polymer ?
#
loop_
_entity_poly.entity_id
_entity_poly.type
_entity_poly.pdbx_seq_one_letter_code
_entity_poly.pdbx_strand_id
1 'polypeptide(L)'
;VRQGSRGWVTAQGGALPGACAAAVSSHVYVEIEAGLLASIPGGMDPISSVAVDDNVLFGVTPTPDSIIERGGGGVGIGAKAGGTTLLDWSLQSRRVSLNPLDVHMKWRLTPSWTPSPPPVYVSQYLTGVGTAYGGITIELQRSETPTHSVEDAWAIPLQVRILHVAPWFMKMWWHALLLEVDGVAVAMEAVPKSLAQASVELQRVARSYMHMAPSTDREAPGVAELFVHLPAGAASARLSVPFDKAFLHVDEYMPDANHGFDIEGAMVTVELLHTPAQGRAMHEQNW
;
A
#
# COMPACT_ATOMS: atom_id res chain seq x y z
N VAL A 1 8.41 33.44 -11.07
CA VAL A 1 7.57 33.50 -12.29
C VAL A 1 8.04 32.40 -13.24
N ARG A 2 7.41 31.22 -13.20
CA ARG A 2 7.55 30.21 -14.27
C ARG A 2 6.17 30.06 -14.89
N GLN A 3 5.96 30.73 -16.02
CA GLN A 3 4.86 30.48 -16.92
C GLN A 3 5.08 29.09 -17.54
N GLY A 4 4.42 28.07 -16.98
CA GLY A 4 4.30 26.77 -17.61
C GLY A 4 3.22 26.84 -18.68
N SER A 5 3.57 26.44 -19.89
CA SER A 5 2.68 26.30 -21.04
C SER A 5 1.44 25.46 -20.68
N ARG A 6 0.27 25.87 -21.22
CA ARG A 6 -0.98 25.11 -21.16
C ARG A 6 -0.82 23.79 -21.92
N GLY A 7 -0.30 22.78 -21.24
CA GLY A 7 -0.21 21.41 -21.73
C GLY A 7 -1.43 20.61 -21.28
N TRP A 8 -2.14 20.02 -22.23
CA TRP A 8 -3.17 19.02 -21.94
C TRP A 8 -2.46 17.73 -21.51
N VAL A 9 -2.63 17.31 -20.26
CA VAL A 9 -2.17 15.98 -19.82
C VAL A 9 -3.31 15.01 -20.12
N THR A 10 -3.12 14.12 -21.08
CA THR A 10 -4.02 13.00 -21.31
C THR A 10 -3.38 11.78 -20.67
N ALA A 11 -4.01 11.17 -19.67
CA ALA A 11 -3.63 9.84 -19.24
C ALA A 11 -4.17 8.86 -20.29
N GLN A 12 -3.32 8.40 -21.21
CA GLN A 12 -3.67 7.35 -22.15
C GLN A 12 -3.35 6.01 -21.52
N GLY A 13 -4.40 5.26 -21.12
CA GLY A 13 -4.29 3.82 -20.97
C GLY A 13 -4.21 3.15 -22.34
N GLY A 14 -3.69 1.93 -22.39
CA GLY A 14 -3.89 1.04 -23.53
C GLY A 14 -5.11 0.15 -23.29
N ALA A 15 -5.72 -0.33 -24.37
CA ALA A 15 -6.83 -1.28 -24.35
C ALA A 15 -6.56 -2.49 -23.42
N LEU A 16 -7.39 -2.66 -22.39
CA LEU A 16 -7.26 -3.76 -21.43
C LEU A 16 -7.79 -5.09 -21.98
N PRO A 17 -7.17 -6.22 -21.59
CA PRO A 17 -7.46 -7.53 -22.15
C PRO A 17 -8.82 -8.17 -21.73
N GLY A 18 -9.70 -7.45 -21.04
CA GLY A 18 -10.99 -7.96 -20.59
C GLY A 18 -10.90 -8.79 -19.30
N ALA A 19 -11.96 -9.53 -18.97
CA ALA A 19 -12.05 -10.28 -17.70
C ALA A 19 -10.98 -11.38 -17.58
N CYS A 20 -10.45 -11.54 -16.37
CA CYS A 20 -9.52 -12.62 -16.04
C CYS A 20 -10.29 -13.95 -15.93
N ALA A 21 -9.85 -14.98 -16.67
CA ALA A 21 -10.53 -16.27 -16.73
C ALA A 21 -10.56 -17.02 -15.38
N ALA A 22 -9.61 -16.74 -14.48
CA ALA A 22 -9.52 -17.36 -13.16
C ALA A 22 -10.28 -16.59 -12.07
N ALA A 23 -10.75 -15.37 -12.35
CA ALA A 23 -11.37 -14.50 -11.36
C ALA A 23 -12.90 -14.58 -11.42
N VAL A 24 -13.55 -14.57 -10.25
CA VAL A 24 -15.02 -14.53 -10.13
C VAL A 24 -15.58 -13.20 -10.65
N SER A 25 -14.86 -12.10 -10.39
CA SER A 25 -15.15 -10.78 -10.93
C SER A 25 -13.87 -10.11 -11.42
N SER A 26 -14.01 -9.20 -12.38
CA SER A 26 -12.90 -8.41 -12.90
C SER A 26 -13.41 -6.99 -13.12
N HIS A 27 -12.83 -6.05 -12.40
CA HIS A 27 -13.24 -4.65 -12.36
C HIS A 27 -12.03 -3.74 -12.52
N VAL A 28 -12.25 -2.58 -13.10
CA VAL A 28 -11.29 -1.48 -13.12
C VAL A 28 -11.87 -0.35 -12.31
N TYR A 29 -11.07 0.16 -11.38
CA TYR A 29 -11.45 1.29 -10.54
C TYR A 29 -10.56 2.50 -10.84
N VAL A 30 -11.17 3.66 -10.94
CA VAL A 30 -10.46 4.95 -10.91
C VAL A 30 -10.92 5.71 -9.68
N GLU A 31 -10.00 5.99 -8.78
CA GLU A 31 -10.27 6.75 -7.56
C GLU A 31 -10.05 8.25 -7.79
N ILE A 32 -11.06 9.03 -7.41
CA ILE A 32 -11.03 10.49 -7.38
C ILE A 32 -10.93 10.89 -5.90
N GLU A 33 -9.79 11.46 -5.54
CA GLU A 33 -9.54 11.90 -4.16
C GLU A 33 -10.42 13.12 -3.81
N ALA A 34 -10.89 13.19 -2.56
CA ALA A 34 -11.68 14.32 -2.06
C ALA A 34 -10.95 15.66 -2.21
N GLY A 35 -9.62 15.69 -2.01
CA GLY A 35 -8.80 16.90 -2.12
C GLY A 35 -8.78 17.50 -3.54
N LEU A 36 -8.93 16.67 -4.56
CA LEU A 36 -9.01 17.11 -5.95
C LEU A 36 -10.31 17.88 -6.21
N LEU A 37 -11.41 17.44 -5.62
CA LEU A 37 -12.73 18.08 -5.72
C LEU A 37 -12.81 19.43 -5.00
N ALA A 38 -11.93 19.67 -4.01
CA ALA A 38 -11.84 20.96 -3.31
C ALA A 38 -11.04 22.03 -4.09
N SER A 39 -10.33 21.66 -5.16
CA SER A 39 -9.44 22.56 -5.92
C SER A 39 -10.13 23.43 -6.98
N ILE A 40 -11.47 23.47 -6.99
CA ILE A 40 -12.25 24.19 -8.02
C ILE A 40 -12.22 25.71 -7.74
N PRO A 41 -11.69 26.54 -8.64
CA PRO A 41 -11.75 27.99 -8.49
C PRO A 41 -13.20 28.50 -8.61
N GLY A 42 -13.63 29.36 -7.67
CA GLY A 42 -14.88 30.13 -7.79
C GLY A 42 -16.04 29.68 -6.92
N GLY A 43 -15.85 28.80 -5.92
CA GLY A 43 -16.92 28.45 -4.97
C GLY A 43 -18.09 27.68 -5.60
N MET A 44 -17.87 27.06 -6.76
CA MET A 44 -18.82 26.13 -7.36
C MET A 44 -18.86 24.86 -6.50
N ASP A 45 -20.03 24.49 -6.01
CA ASP A 45 -20.21 23.26 -5.24
C ASP A 45 -19.75 22.06 -6.09
N PRO A 46 -18.71 21.31 -5.68
CA PRO A 46 -18.27 20.12 -6.40
C PRO A 46 -19.33 19.00 -6.41
N ILE A 47 -20.41 19.18 -5.64
CA ILE A 47 -21.37 18.13 -5.25
C ILE A 47 -22.57 18.06 -6.21
N SER A 48 -22.79 19.02 -7.11
CA SER A 48 -23.94 18.96 -8.02
C SER A 48 -23.69 18.17 -9.32
N SER A 49 -22.45 17.76 -9.62
CA SER A 49 -22.12 17.00 -10.84
C SER A 49 -21.16 15.83 -10.60
N VAL A 50 -21.57 14.91 -9.70
CA VAL A 50 -21.05 13.52 -9.65
C VAL A 50 -21.46 12.72 -10.91
N ALA A 51 -22.27 13.31 -11.79
CA ALA A 51 -22.40 12.84 -13.16
C ALA A 51 -21.06 13.02 -13.89
N VAL A 52 -20.32 11.92 -14.05
CA VAL A 52 -19.03 11.86 -14.78
C VAL A 52 -19.11 12.48 -16.18
N ASP A 53 -20.31 12.51 -16.76
CA ASP A 53 -20.59 13.11 -18.08
C ASP A 53 -20.61 14.66 -18.04
N ASP A 54 -21.10 15.24 -16.94
CA ASP A 54 -21.29 16.69 -16.74
C ASP A 54 -20.26 17.32 -15.81
N ASN A 55 -19.21 16.57 -15.45
CA ASN A 55 -18.18 17.06 -14.55
C ASN A 55 -17.38 18.24 -15.18
N VAL A 56 -17.24 19.32 -14.40
CA VAL A 56 -16.61 20.56 -14.86
C VAL A 56 -15.07 20.46 -14.91
N LEU A 57 -14.47 19.59 -14.09
CA LEU A 57 -13.02 19.43 -13.97
C LEU A 57 -12.43 18.50 -15.03
N PHE A 58 -13.08 17.36 -15.28
CA PHE A 58 -12.60 16.32 -16.20
C PHE A 58 -13.77 15.60 -16.87
N GLY A 59 -13.51 14.99 -18.02
CA GLY A 59 -14.43 14.00 -18.61
C GLY A 59 -13.75 12.63 -18.65
N VAL A 60 -14.54 11.57 -18.47
CA VAL A 60 -14.06 10.18 -18.59
C VAL A 60 -14.83 9.46 -19.68
N THR A 61 -14.11 8.71 -20.52
CA THR A 61 -14.72 7.86 -21.55
C THR A 61 -14.02 6.50 -21.58
N PRO A 62 -14.75 5.37 -21.65
CA PRO A 62 -16.21 5.27 -21.64
C PRO A 62 -16.81 5.59 -20.26
N THR A 63 -18.11 5.85 -20.22
CA THR A 63 -18.83 6.09 -18.97
C THR A 63 -18.67 4.91 -18.02
N PRO A 64 -18.48 5.14 -16.71
CA PRO A 64 -18.42 4.07 -15.73
C PRO A 64 -19.73 3.30 -15.65
N ASP A 65 -19.62 2.01 -15.33
CA ASP A 65 -20.78 1.13 -15.12
C ASP A 65 -21.42 1.40 -13.75
N SER A 66 -20.61 1.78 -12.75
CA SER A 66 -21.11 2.24 -11.45
C SER A 66 -20.19 3.28 -10.79
N ILE A 67 -20.74 4.00 -9.81
CA ILE A 67 -20.01 5.00 -9.01
C ILE A 67 -20.18 4.61 -7.54
N ILE A 68 -19.08 4.51 -6.82
CA ILE A 68 -19.04 4.13 -5.41
C ILE A 68 -18.52 5.31 -4.60
N GLU A 69 -19.32 5.81 -3.67
CA GLU A 69 -18.91 6.86 -2.75
C GLU A 69 -18.41 6.25 -1.44
N ARG A 70 -17.16 6.53 -1.09
CA ARG A 70 -16.56 6.10 0.17
C ARG A 70 -16.67 7.24 1.18
N GLY A 71 -17.68 7.17 2.05
CA GLY A 71 -17.92 8.22 3.05
C GLY A 71 -16.81 8.28 4.12
N GLY A 72 -16.26 9.47 4.36
CA GLY A 72 -15.49 9.76 5.57
C GLY A 72 -16.45 9.81 6.76
N GLY A 73 -16.17 9.04 7.81
CA GLY A 73 -17.03 8.88 9.00
C GLY A 73 -17.11 10.12 9.89
N GLY A 74 -17.61 11.24 9.38
CA GLY A 74 -17.94 12.43 10.17
C GLY A 74 -19.42 12.45 10.56
N VAL A 75 -19.74 12.09 11.80
CA VAL A 75 -21.09 12.30 12.36
C VAL A 75 -21.23 13.77 12.75
N GLY A 76 -21.94 14.56 11.94
CA GLY A 76 -22.28 15.94 12.26
C GLY A 76 -23.03 16.66 11.13
N ILE A 77 -24.07 17.42 11.48
CA ILE A 77 -24.82 18.27 10.55
C ILE A 77 -23.87 19.37 10.06
N GLY A 78 -23.42 19.25 8.80
CA GLY A 78 -22.44 20.15 8.18
C GLY A 78 -21.19 19.48 7.63
N ALA A 79 -21.04 18.15 7.73
CA ALA A 79 -19.91 17.42 7.16
C ALA A 79 -20.03 17.26 5.63
N LYS A 80 -19.59 18.28 4.88
CA LYS A 80 -19.32 18.20 3.44
C LYS A 80 -17.82 18.45 3.21
N ALA A 81 -17.05 17.37 3.03
CA ALA A 81 -15.74 17.27 2.37
C ALA A 81 -14.94 16.14 3.04
N GLY A 82 -14.79 15.00 2.38
CA GLY A 82 -13.90 13.95 2.90
C GLY A 82 -14.09 12.56 2.31
N GLY A 83 -15.10 12.32 1.48
CA GLY A 83 -15.28 11.02 0.82
C GLY A 83 -14.50 10.90 -0.48
N THR A 84 -13.88 9.75 -0.73
CA THR A 84 -13.32 9.42 -2.05
C THR A 84 -14.39 8.83 -2.95
N THR A 85 -14.32 9.12 -4.25
CA THR A 85 -15.27 8.59 -5.24
C THR A 85 -14.54 7.59 -6.13
N LEU A 86 -15.05 6.38 -6.23
CA LEU A 86 -14.52 5.33 -7.10
C LEU A 86 -15.44 5.19 -8.32
N LEU A 87 -14.86 5.34 -9.51
CA LEU A 87 -15.51 5.02 -10.77
C LEU A 87 -15.21 3.55 -11.11
N ASP A 88 -16.23 2.76 -11.41
CA ASP A 88 -16.12 1.32 -11.62
C ASP A 88 -16.53 0.93 -13.04
N TRP A 89 -15.70 0.11 -13.69
CA TRP A 89 -16.01 -0.57 -14.93
C TRP A 89 -15.91 -2.08 -14.76
N SER A 90 -16.98 -2.79 -15.08
CA SER A 90 -16.97 -4.25 -15.15
C SER A 90 -16.33 -4.72 -16.45
N LEU A 91 -15.44 -5.70 -16.33
CA LEU A 91 -14.82 -6.36 -17.48
C LEU A 91 -15.60 -7.59 -17.97
N GLN A 92 -16.69 -7.97 -17.30
CA GLN A 92 -17.41 -9.23 -17.57
C GLN A 92 -17.94 -9.33 -18.99
N SER A 93 -18.49 -8.24 -19.52
CA SER A 93 -19.02 -8.13 -20.88
C SER A 93 -17.95 -7.76 -21.92
N ARG A 94 -16.69 -7.53 -21.49
CA ARG A 94 -15.63 -7.00 -22.35
C ARG A 94 -14.70 -8.08 -22.86
N ARG A 95 -14.21 -7.88 -24.08
CA ARG A 95 -13.31 -8.79 -24.81
C ARG A 95 -12.34 -7.96 -25.65
N VAL A 96 -11.05 -8.30 -25.63
CA VAL A 96 -9.97 -7.58 -26.35
C VAL A 96 -10.28 -7.39 -27.82
N SER A 97 -10.84 -8.42 -28.43
CA SER A 97 -11.06 -8.49 -29.88
C SER A 97 -12.36 -7.84 -30.36
N LEU A 98 -13.25 -7.42 -29.46
CA LEU A 98 -14.60 -6.95 -29.81
C LEU A 98 -14.97 -5.61 -29.17
N ASN A 99 -14.65 -5.43 -27.88
CA ASN A 99 -14.93 -4.21 -27.14
C ASN A 99 -13.95 -4.08 -25.96
N PRO A 100 -12.68 -3.73 -26.22
CA PRO A 100 -11.71 -3.51 -25.15
C PRO A 100 -12.12 -2.32 -24.27
N LEU A 101 -11.81 -2.38 -22.97
CA LEU A 101 -11.90 -1.19 -22.12
C LEU A 101 -10.65 -0.35 -22.33
N ASP A 102 -10.81 0.85 -22.83
CA ASP A 102 -9.78 1.87 -22.86
C ASP A 102 -10.30 3.11 -22.13
N VAL A 103 -9.86 3.30 -20.88
CA VAL A 103 -10.30 4.43 -20.05
C VAL A 103 -9.44 5.64 -20.40
N HIS A 104 -10.10 6.66 -20.94
CA HIS A 104 -9.51 7.96 -21.18
C HIS A 104 -10.08 8.97 -20.19
N MET A 105 -9.18 9.71 -19.54
CA MET A 105 -9.55 10.87 -18.72
C MET A 105 -8.97 12.12 -19.34
N LYS A 106 -9.84 13.11 -19.59
CA LYS A 106 -9.47 14.39 -20.17
C LYS A 106 -9.80 15.53 -19.22
N TRP A 107 -8.77 16.21 -18.75
CA TRP A 107 -8.91 17.44 -17.95
C TRP A 107 -9.52 18.56 -18.80
N ARG A 108 -10.61 19.16 -18.31
CA ARG A 108 -11.24 20.37 -18.87
C ARG A 108 -10.63 21.63 -18.27
N LEU A 109 -10.25 21.55 -16.99
CA LEU A 109 -9.55 22.58 -16.23
C LEU A 109 -8.25 22.01 -15.64
N THR A 110 -7.27 22.86 -15.37
CA THR A 110 -6.03 22.46 -14.71
C THR A 110 -6.23 22.53 -13.19
N PRO A 111 -6.35 21.40 -12.47
CA PRO A 111 -6.46 21.44 -11.02
C PRO A 111 -5.14 21.87 -10.39
N SER A 112 -5.19 22.69 -9.34
CA SER A 112 -4.10 22.85 -8.41
C SER A 112 -4.36 21.92 -7.23
N TRP A 113 -3.84 20.69 -7.31
CA TRP A 113 -4.04 19.67 -6.28
C TRP A 113 -2.69 19.08 -5.86
N THR A 114 -2.58 18.82 -4.56
CA THR A 114 -1.49 18.06 -3.95
C THR A 114 -2.10 16.80 -3.36
N PRO A 115 -1.64 15.59 -3.74
CA PRO A 115 -2.17 14.36 -3.20
C PRO A 115 -2.04 14.33 -1.69
N SER A 116 -3.02 13.71 -1.03
CA SER A 116 -2.87 13.44 0.39
C SER A 116 -1.64 12.53 0.58
N PRO A 117 -0.68 12.91 1.44
CA PRO A 117 0.43 12.03 1.77
C PRO A 117 -0.07 10.66 2.27
N PRO A 118 0.60 9.55 1.90
CA PRO A 118 0.23 8.22 2.37
C PRO A 118 0.39 8.12 3.89
N PRO A 119 -0.27 7.17 4.57
CA PRO A 119 -0.11 7.00 6.02
C PRO A 119 1.31 6.54 6.41
N VAL A 120 1.98 5.80 5.52
CA VAL A 120 3.32 5.25 5.73
C VAL A 120 4.09 5.29 4.42
N TYR A 121 5.34 5.77 4.47
CA TYR A 121 6.35 5.59 3.44
C TYR A 121 7.13 4.30 3.71
N VAL A 122 7.40 3.55 2.66
CA VAL A 122 8.10 2.26 2.75
C VAL A 122 9.32 2.31 1.87
N SER A 123 10.46 1.87 2.39
CA SER A 123 11.68 1.65 1.61
C SER A 123 12.25 0.26 1.92
N GLN A 124 12.80 -0.38 0.89
CA GLN A 124 13.58 -1.60 1.03
C GLN A 124 14.99 -1.34 0.51
N TYR A 125 15.99 -1.82 1.23
CA TYR A 125 17.37 -1.74 0.80
C TYR A 125 18.17 -2.93 1.29
N LEU A 126 19.25 -3.21 0.55
CA LEU A 126 20.21 -4.25 0.89
C LEU A 126 21.26 -3.69 1.84
N THR A 127 21.64 -4.48 2.83
CA THR A 127 22.71 -4.21 3.77
C THR A 127 23.77 -5.31 3.66
N GLY A 128 24.95 -5.08 4.23
CA GLY A 128 26.04 -6.07 4.28
C GLY A 128 27.29 -5.65 3.52
N VAL A 129 28.26 -6.56 3.46
CA VAL A 129 29.60 -6.30 2.93
C VAL A 129 30.03 -7.47 2.06
N GLY A 130 30.45 -7.15 0.83
CA GLY A 130 30.90 -8.13 -0.15
C GLY A 130 29.75 -8.79 -0.90
N THR A 131 30.01 -9.98 -1.45
CA THR A 131 29.06 -10.67 -2.34
C THR A 131 28.41 -11.91 -1.70
N ALA A 132 28.85 -12.31 -0.50
CA ALA A 132 28.42 -13.53 0.16
C ALA A 132 27.47 -13.29 1.33
N TYR A 133 27.68 -12.24 2.12
CA TYR A 133 26.91 -11.95 3.33
C TYR A 133 26.18 -10.62 3.18
N GLY A 134 24.87 -10.64 3.37
CA GLY A 134 24.02 -9.49 3.22
C GLY A 134 22.90 -9.45 4.25
N GLY A 135 22.06 -8.45 4.09
CA GLY A 135 20.78 -8.36 4.76
C GLY A 135 19.79 -7.60 3.90
N ILE A 136 18.50 -7.79 4.18
CA ILE A 136 17.43 -6.97 3.63
C ILE A 136 16.85 -6.20 4.79
N THR A 137 16.72 -4.89 4.62
CA THR A 137 16.04 -4.02 5.56
C THR A 137 14.83 -3.40 4.88
N ILE A 138 13.67 -3.54 5.50
CA ILE A 138 12.41 -2.88 5.13
C ILE A 138 12.13 -1.85 6.21
N GLU A 139 12.08 -0.58 5.81
CA GLU A 139 11.85 0.54 6.68
C GLU A 139 10.47 1.15 6.39
N LEU A 140 9.71 1.32 7.46
CA LEU A 140 8.39 1.92 7.50
C LEU A 140 8.52 3.26 8.22
N GLN A 141 8.18 4.35 7.55
CA GLN A 141 8.18 5.69 8.14
C GLN A 141 6.76 6.23 8.09
N ARG A 142 6.19 6.53 9.25
CA ARG A 142 4.87 7.13 9.33
C ARG A 142 4.92 8.54 8.78
N SER A 143 3.93 8.91 7.97
CA SER A 143 3.93 10.23 7.37
C SER A 143 3.56 11.29 8.40
N GLU A 144 4.35 12.36 8.45
CA GLU A 144 4.10 13.56 9.24
C GLU A 144 3.06 14.43 8.53
N THR A 145 1.78 14.05 8.54
CA THR A 145 0.79 14.81 7.77
C THR A 145 0.15 15.94 8.57
N PRO A 146 0.20 17.20 8.08
CA PRO A 146 -0.46 18.35 8.67
C PRO A 146 -1.94 18.36 8.27
N THR A 147 -2.71 17.37 8.71
CA THR A 147 -4.18 17.41 8.60
C THR A 147 -4.75 17.92 9.93
N HIS A 148 -5.72 18.83 9.85
CA HIS A 148 -6.36 19.52 10.97
C HIS A 148 -7.15 18.59 11.92
N SER A 149 -6.45 17.68 12.58
CA SER A 149 -6.63 17.23 13.97
C SER A 149 -5.38 16.41 14.28
N VAL A 150 -4.32 17.12 14.67
CA VAL A 150 -2.98 16.58 15.01
C VAL A 150 -3.04 15.47 16.08
N GLU A 151 -4.18 15.34 16.75
CA GLU A 151 -4.39 14.42 17.87
C GLU A 151 -4.95 13.04 17.44
N ASP A 152 -5.56 12.91 16.25
CA ASP A 152 -6.29 11.68 15.88
C ASP A 152 -5.46 10.71 15.03
N ALA A 153 -4.71 11.20 14.05
CA ALA A 153 -3.99 10.34 13.10
C ALA A 153 -2.81 9.60 13.74
N TRP A 154 -2.16 10.19 14.76
CA TRP A 154 -1.05 9.57 15.50
C TRP A 154 -1.53 8.62 16.61
N ALA A 155 -2.80 8.74 17.02
CA ALA A 155 -3.45 7.92 18.04
C ALA A 155 -3.94 6.56 17.52
N ILE A 156 -3.89 6.32 16.21
CA ILE A 156 -4.36 5.08 15.59
C ILE A 156 -3.18 4.11 15.39
N PRO A 157 -3.23 2.89 15.96
CA PRO A 157 -2.24 1.87 15.65
C PRO A 157 -2.38 1.35 14.21
N LEU A 158 -1.29 0.91 13.62
CA LEU A 158 -1.28 0.34 12.27
C LEU A 158 -1.08 -1.16 12.32
N GLN A 159 -1.82 -1.89 11.49
CA GLN A 159 -1.49 -3.27 11.15
C GLN A 159 -0.79 -3.29 9.80
N VAL A 160 0.45 -3.74 9.79
CA VAL A 160 1.27 -3.82 8.59
C VAL A 160 1.48 -5.29 8.24
N ARG A 161 1.14 -5.66 7.01
CA ARG A 161 1.44 -6.99 6.45
C ARG A 161 2.54 -6.85 5.42
N ILE A 162 3.60 -7.63 5.58
CA ILE A 162 4.76 -7.63 4.72
C ILE A 162 4.87 -9.00 4.08
N LEU A 163 4.77 -9.06 2.76
CA LEU A 163 5.06 -10.24 1.97
C LEU A 163 6.38 -10.03 1.24
N HIS A 164 7.37 -10.86 1.54
CA HIS A 164 8.67 -10.84 0.88
C HIS A 164 8.92 -12.17 0.18
N VAL A 165 9.35 -12.08 -1.09
CA VAL A 165 9.77 -13.23 -1.90
C VAL A 165 11.25 -13.08 -2.22
N ALA A 166 12.06 -14.02 -1.76
CA ALA A 166 13.51 -14.03 -1.96
C ALA A 166 13.89 -15.13 -2.97
N PRO A 167 14.75 -14.84 -3.97
CA PRO A 167 15.29 -15.85 -4.87
C PRO A 167 15.96 -17.01 -4.13
N TRP A 168 16.02 -18.19 -4.76
CA TRP A 168 16.56 -19.39 -4.10
C TRP A 168 18.01 -19.26 -3.64
N PHE A 169 18.79 -18.47 -4.36
CA PHE A 169 20.20 -18.21 -4.08
C PHE A 169 20.39 -17.22 -2.92
N MET A 170 19.32 -16.65 -2.37
CA MET A 170 19.34 -15.87 -1.15
C MET A 170 18.82 -16.71 0.01
N LYS A 171 19.73 -17.18 0.85
CA LYS A 171 19.42 -17.94 2.06
C LYS A 171 19.08 -16.97 3.17
N MET A 172 17.80 -16.63 3.28
CA MET A 172 17.29 -15.72 4.31
C MET A 172 17.34 -16.38 5.68
N TRP A 173 17.95 -15.70 6.65
CA TRP A 173 18.03 -16.16 8.04
C TRP A 173 16.84 -15.62 8.83
N TRP A 174 15.66 -16.17 8.53
CA TRP A 174 14.42 -15.72 9.15
C TRP A 174 14.40 -15.82 10.68
N HIS A 175 15.18 -16.72 11.27
CA HIS A 175 15.34 -16.85 12.71
C HIS A 175 16.12 -15.68 13.35
N ALA A 176 16.86 -14.90 12.55
CA ALA A 176 17.63 -13.73 12.96
C ALA A 176 16.94 -12.42 12.54
N LEU A 177 15.65 -12.49 12.23
CA LEU A 177 14.81 -11.34 11.94
C LEU A 177 14.79 -10.38 13.13
N LEU A 178 15.12 -9.12 12.88
CA LEU A 178 15.15 -8.04 13.85
C LEU A 178 14.07 -7.02 13.50
N LEU A 179 13.16 -6.78 14.43
CA LEU A 179 12.23 -5.65 14.37
C LEU A 179 12.74 -4.54 15.29
N GLU A 180 12.85 -3.33 14.76
CA GLU A 180 13.12 -2.11 15.51
C GLU A 180 11.91 -1.20 15.40
N VAL A 181 11.45 -0.61 16.50
CA VAL A 181 10.42 0.44 16.51
C VAL A 181 11.03 1.67 17.16
N ASP A 182 11.05 2.79 16.43
CA ASP A 182 11.69 4.05 16.85
C ASP A 182 13.14 3.85 17.35
N GLY A 183 13.88 2.96 16.67
CA GLY A 183 15.27 2.64 17.00
C GLY A 183 15.45 1.70 18.19
N VAL A 184 14.37 1.20 18.79
CA VAL A 184 14.42 0.22 19.89
C VAL A 184 14.14 -1.17 19.33
N ALA A 185 15.09 -2.09 19.53
CA ALA A 185 14.91 -3.50 19.16
C ALA A 185 13.75 -4.12 19.95
N VAL A 186 12.79 -4.70 19.23
CA VAL A 186 11.65 -5.43 19.76
C VAL A 186 11.90 -6.92 19.49
N ALA A 187 11.99 -7.70 20.57
CA ALA A 187 12.16 -9.14 20.45
C ALA A 187 10.92 -9.76 19.77
N MET A 188 11.14 -10.39 18.61
CA MET A 188 10.13 -11.19 17.91
C MET A 188 10.05 -12.59 18.53
N GLU A 189 9.84 -12.68 19.83
CA GLU A 189 9.68 -13.96 20.52
C GLU A 189 8.20 -14.33 20.62
N ALA A 190 7.90 -15.62 20.47
CA ALA A 190 6.61 -16.17 20.88
C ALA A 190 6.41 -15.87 22.37
N VAL A 191 5.59 -14.86 22.67
CA VAL A 191 5.18 -14.37 24.00
C VAL A 191 5.97 -15.03 25.15
N PRO A 192 7.08 -14.44 25.61
CA PRO A 192 7.74 -14.88 26.82
C PRO A 192 6.72 -14.90 27.96
N LYS A 193 6.61 -16.03 28.66
CA LYS A 193 5.78 -16.15 29.88
C LYS A 193 6.15 -15.11 30.97
N SER A 194 7.30 -14.46 30.84
CA SER A 194 7.80 -13.39 31.72
C SER A 194 7.55 -11.96 31.21
N LEU A 195 7.00 -11.75 30.00
CA LEU A 195 6.64 -10.42 29.50
C LEU A 195 5.36 -9.85 30.12
N ALA A 196 4.76 -10.51 31.11
CA ALA A 196 3.57 -10.03 31.83
C ALA A 196 3.72 -8.60 32.44
N GLN A 197 4.95 -8.07 32.49
CA GLN A 197 5.28 -6.73 33.00
C GLN A 197 5.59 -5.69 31.90
N ALA A 198 5.70 -6.07 30.62
CA ALA A 198 5.78 -5.09 29.53
C ALA A 198 4.39 -4.50 29.22
N SER A 199 4.35 -3.27 28.70
CA SER A 199 3.08 -2.64 28.32
C SER A 199 2.30 -3.55 27.35
N VAL A 200 0.97 -3.56 27.50
CA VAL A 200 0.07 -4.38 26.66
C VAL A 200 0.28 -4.10 25.17
N GLU A 201 0.72 -2.90 24.81
CA GLU A 201 1.01 -2.51 23.44
C GLU A 201 2.29 -3.18 22.91
N LEU A 202 3.39 -3.19 23.66
CA LEU A 202 4.62 -3.89 23.24
C LEU A 202 4.41 -5.40 23.11
N GLN A 203 3.56 -5.99 23.96
CA GLN A 203 3.14 -7.39 23.82
C GLN A 203 2.28 -7.65 22.57
N ARG A 204 1.59 -6.64 22.03
CA ARG A 204 0.84 -6.74 20.76
C ARG A 204 1.75 -6.55 19.55
N VAL A 205 2.72 -5.65 19.61
CA VAL A 205 3.80 -5.55 18.60
C VAL A 205 4.48 -6.92 18.43
N ALA A 206 4.84 -7.56 19.55
CA ALA A 206 5.49 -8.88 19.56
C ALA A 206 4.57 -10.04 19.12
N ARG A 207 3.24 -9.88 19.09
CA ARG A 207 2.29 -10.88 18.54
C ARG A 207 2.21 -10.78 17.02
N SER A 208 3.38 -10.84 16.39
CA SER A 208 3.50 -10.90 14.95
C SER A 208 3.24 -12.33 14.47
N TYR A 209 2.14 -12.55 13.74
CA TYR A 209 1.96 -13.81 13.02
C TYR A 209 2.97 -13.86 11.86
N MET A 210 3.56 -15.03 11.64
CA MET A 210 4.63 -15.21 10.67
C MET A 210 4.43 -16.55 9.95
N HIS A 211 4.27 -16.49 8.64
CA HIS A 211 4.22 -17.67 7.78
C HIS A 211 5.44 -17.67 6.86
N MET A 212 6.21 -18.75 6.88
CA MET A 212 7.48 -18.84 6.17
C MET A 212 7.61 -20.16 5.42
N ALA A 213 8.02 -20.06 4.16
CA ALA A 213 8.46 -21.18 3.35
C ALA A 213 9.92 -20.93 2.95
N PRO A 214 10.86 -21.80 3.35
CA PRO A 214 12.26 -21.66 2.95
C PRO A 214 12.42 -21.89 1.44
N SER A 215 13.46 -21.31 0.87
CA SER A 215 13.80 -21.54 -0.54
C SER A 215 14.40 -22.92 -0.77
N THR A 216 14.15 -23.47 -1.95
CA THR A 216 14.78 -24.72 -2.42
C THR A 216 15.69 -24.42 -3.59
N ASP A 217 16.93 -24.92 -3.54
CA ASP A 217 17.97 -24.60 -4.52
C ASP A 217 17.51 -24.87 -5.95
N ARG A 218 17.53 -23.84 -6.80
CA ARG A 218 17.14 -23.89 -8.22
C ARG A 218 15.70 -24.35 -8.50
N GLU A 219 14.87 -24.48 -7.47
CA GLU A 219 13.51 -25.01 -7.60
C GLU A 219 12.45 -23.98 -7.18
N ALA A 220 12.60 -23.37 -6.00
CA ALA A 220 11.56 -22.50 -5.44
C ALA A 220 12.14 -21.31 -4.65
N PRO A 221 11.53 -20.12 -4.76
CA PRO A 221 11.89 -18.98 -3.94
C PRO A 221 11.50 -19.21 -2.47
N GLY A 222 12.14 -18.45 -1.57
CA GLY A 222 11.74 -18.36 -0.17
C GLY A 222 10.66 -17.30 -0.02
N VAL A 223 9.65 -17.57 0.80
CA VAL A 223 8.53 -16.65 1.03
C VAL A 223 8.38 -16.41 2.52
N ALA A 224 8.21 -15.15 2.92
CA ALA A 224 7.83 -14.78 4.27
C ALA A 224 6.66 -13.80 4.23
N GLU A 225 5.59 -14.14 4.96
CA GLU A 225 4.49 -13.24 5.27
C GLU A 225 4.56 -12.89 6.76
N LEU A 226 4.68 -11.60 7.06
CA LEU A 226 4.84 -11.07 8.41
C LEU A 226 3.75 -10.07 8.73
N PHE A 227 3.21 -10.15 9.94
CA PHE A 227 2.23 -9.21 10.46
C PHE A 227 2.86 -8.38 11.57
N VAL A 228 3.12 -7.10 11.33
CA VAL A 228 3.71 -6.19 12.30
C VAL A 228 2.64 -5.23 12.80
N HIS A 229 2.43 -5.20 14.11
CA HIS A 229 1.57 -4.20 14.73
C HIS A 229 2.43 -2.99 15.12
N LEU A 230 2.22 -1.85 14.48
CA LEU A 230 2.88 -0.61 14.83
C LEU A 230 1.99 0.17 15.82
N PRO A 231 2.45 0.44 17.05
CA PRO A 231 1.63 1.08 18.06
C PRO A 231 1.29 2.53 17.68
N ALA A 232 0.25 3.06 18.30
CA ALA A 232 -0.03 4.49 18.25
C ALA A 232 1.19 5.25 18.80
N GLY A 233 1.50 6.42 18.26
CA GLY A 233 2.69 7.14 18.70
C GLY A 233 3.98 6.81 17.95
N ALA A 234 4.10 5.62 17.34
CA ALA A 234 5.34 5.20 16.72
C ALA A 234 5.59 5.88 15.37
N ALA A 235 6.79 6.45 15.22
CA ALA A 235 7.19 7.19 14.03
C ALA A 235 7.76 6.30 12.93
N SER A 236 8.45 5.24 13.32
CA SER A 236 9.17 4.37 12.39
C SER A 236 9.23 2.93 12.88
N ALA A 237 9.31 2.01 11.93
CA ALA A 237 9.70 0.63 12.20
C ALA A 237 10.67 0.13 11.13
N ARG A 238 11.61 -0.72 11.55
CA ARG A 238 12.61 -1.33 10.67
C ARG A 238 12.59 -2.84 10.88
N LEU A 239 12.37 -3.57 9.80
CA LEU A 239 12.48 -5.01 9.76
C LEU A 239 13.75 -5.39 9.01
N SER A 240 14.69 -6.03 9.69
CA SER A 240 15.97 -6.44 9.10
C SER A 240 16.16 -7.95 9.20
N VAL A 241 16.58 -8.58 8.10
CA VAL A 241 16.86 -10.01 8.05
C VAL A 241 18.19 -10.24 7.34
N PRO A 242 19.16 -10.92 7.97
CA PRO A 242 20.39 -11.29 7.30
C PRO A 242 20.16 -12.40 6.27
N PHE A 243 21.02 -12.48 5.26
CA PHE A 243 21.02 -13.57 4.30
C PHE A 243 22.43 -13.92 3.84
N ASP A 244 22.60 -15.18 3.42
CA ASP A 244 23.77 -15.61 2.67
C ASP A 244 23.43 -15.78 1.20
N LYS A 245 24.34 -15.37 0.33
CA LYS A 245 24.24 -15.65 -1.09
C LYS A 245 24.87 -17.00 -1.42
N ALA A 246 24.09 -17.87 -2.05
CA ALA A 246 24.57 -19.15 -2.55
C ALA A 246 25.52 -18.98 -3.74
N PHE A 247 26.38 -19.97 -3.95
CA PHE A 247 27.23 -20.03 -5.14
C PHE A 247 26.40 -20.33 -6.38
N LEU A 248 26.48 -19.41 -7.34
CA LEU A 248 25.86 -19.54 -8.64
C LEU A 248 26.86 -20.12 -9.64
N HIS A 249 26.36 -20.91 -10.58
CA HIS A 249 27.12 -21.30 -11.76
C HIS A 249 27.28 -20.11 -12.71
N VAL A 250 28.28 -20.17 -13.59
CA VAL A 250 28.63 -19.05 -14.50
C VAL A 250 27.45 -18.70 -15.43
N ASP A 251 26.63 -19.67 -15.79
CA ASP A 251 25.42 -19.52 -16.61
C ASP A 251 24.21 -18.94 -15.85
N GLU A 252 24.26 -18.87 -14.51
CA GLU A 252 23.21 -18.30 -13.67
C GLU A 252 23.43 -16.81 -13.35
N TYR A 253 24.62 -16.28 -13.63
CA TYR A 253 24.89 -14.85 -13.49
C TYR A 253 24.23 -14.05 -14.62
N MET A 254 23.76 -12.85 -14.29
CA MET A 254 23.43 -11.87 -15.31
C MET A 254 24.67 -11.60 -16.19
N PRO A 255 24.49 -11.35 -17.50
CA PRO A 255 25.60 -11.22 -18.44
C PRO A 255 26.58 -10.08 -18.12
N ASP A 256 26.19 -9.12 -17.28
CA ASP A 256 27.06 -8.08 -16.75
C ASP A 256 27.37 -8.32 -15.26
N ALA A 257 28.63 -8.66 -14.97
CA ALA A 257 29.12 -8.89 -13.62
C ALA A 257 29.14 -7.61 -12.76
N ASN A 258 29.11 -6.41 -13.36
CA ASN A 258 29.15 -5.14 -12.63
C ASN A 258 27.77 -4.68 -12.14
N HIS A 259 26.68 -5.24 -12.69
CA HIS A 259 25.31 -4.85 -12.32
C HIS A 259 24.88 -5.44 -10.95
N GLY A 260 25.50 -6.53 -10.53
CA GLY A 260 25.12 -7.22 -9.30
C GLY A 260 23.81 -8.00 -9.45
N PHE A 261 23.01 -8.01 -8.40
CA PHE A 261 21.74 -8.76 -8.33
C PHE A 261 20.63 -7.83 -7.90
N ASP A 262 19.58 -7.76 -8.71
CA ASP A 262 18.33 -7.10 -8.33
C ASP A 262 17.48 -8.05 -7.50
N ILE A 263 16.84 -7.50 -6.48
CA ILE A 263 15.97 -8.23 -5.57
C ILE A 263 14.62 -7.53 -5.58
N GLU A 264 13.56 -8.32 -5.71
CA GLU A 264 12.21 -7.79 -5.72
C GLU A 264 11.88 -7.08 -4.40
N GLY A 265 11.17 -5.97 -4.52
CA GLY A 265 10.66 -5.24 -3.36
C GLY A 265 9.59 -6.04 -2.64
N ALA A 266 9.55 -5.95 -1.32
CA ALA A 266 8.47 -6.50 -0.52
C ALA A 266 7.14 -5.81 -0.84
N MET A 267 6.07 -6.60 -0.82
CA MET A 267 4.72 -6.07 -0.85
C MET A 267 4.28 -5.72 0.56
N VAL A 268 3.96 -4.46 0.78
CA VAL A 268 3.51 -3.95 2.09
C VAL A 268 2.05 -3.50 1.99
N THR A 269 1.21 -4.06 2.85
CA THR A 269 -0.18 -3.64 3.03
C THR A 269 -0.33 -3.01 4.40
N VAL A 270 -0.93 -1.82 4.46
CA VAL A 270 -1.15 -1.08 5.70
C VAL A 270 -2.64 -0.94 5.95
N GLU A 271 -3.07 -1.33 7.15
CA GLU A 271 -4.45 -1.18 7.62
C GLU A 271 -4.48 -0.30 8.88
N LEU A 272 -5.38 0.69 8.87
CA LEU A 272 -5.63 1.59 9.99
C LEU A 272 -6.58 0.90 10.98
N LEU A 273 -6.08 0.50 12.15
CA LEU A 273 -6.87 -0.16 13.18
C LEU A 273 -7.71 0.87 13.93
N HIS A 274 -8.92 1.11 13.47
CA HIS A 274 -9.87 1.95 14.20
C HIS A 274 -10.27 1.24 15.50
N THR A 275 -10.10 1.91 16.64
CA THR A 275 -10.68 1.44 17.89
C THR A 275 -12.21 1.44 17.71
N PRO A 276 -12.90 0.30 17.84
CA PRO A 276 -14.36 0.33 17.79
C PRO A 276 -14.83 1.23 18.93
N ALA A 277 -15.64 2.23 18.60
CA ALA A 277 -16.39 2.97 19.60
C ALA A 277 -17.09 1.95 20.51
N GLN A 278 -16.94 2.09 21.83
CA GLN A 278 -17.57 1.22 22.82
C GLN A 278 -19.06 1.04 22.45
N GLY A 279 -19.43 -0.14 21.97
CA GLY A 279 -20.82 -0.41 21.62
C GLY A 279 -21.08 -1.25 20.38
N ARG A 280 -20.27 -2.26 20.06
CA ARG A 280 -20.76 -3.44 19.34
C ARG A 280 -19.77 -4.60 19.47
N ALA A 281 -20.14 -5.60 20.28
CA ALA A 281 -19.48 -6.88 20.27
C ALA A 281 -19.64 -7.49 18.86
N MET A 282 -18.55 -7.57 18.10
CA MET A 282 -18.50 -8.45 16.93
C MET A 282 -18.33 -9.88 17.44
N HIS A 283 -19.29 -10.72 17.07
CA HIS A 283 -19.24 -12.16 17.24
C HIS A 283 -18.05 -12.68 16.40
N GLU A 284 -17.03 -13.22 17.05
CA GLU A 284 -15.97 -13.98 16.37
C GLU A 284 -16.62 -15.17 15.66
N GLN A 285 -16.61 -15.14 14.33
CA GLN A 285 -16.74 -16.35 13.51
C GLN A 285 -15.34 -16.89 13.29
N ASN A 286 -15.05 -17.98 13.97
CA ASN A 286 -13.86 -18.79 13.80
C ASN A 286 -13.74 -19.27 12.34
N TRP A 287 -12.57 -19.06 11.76
CA TRP A 287 -12.03 -19.87 10.67
C TRP A 287 -11.01 -20.82 11.26
#